data_AF-A0A8I1V3X0-F1
#
_entry.id   AF-A0A8I1V3X0-F1
#
_cell.length_a   1.000
_cell.length_b   1.000
_cell.length_c   1.000
_cell.angle_alpha   90.00
_cell.angle_beta   90.00
_cell.angle_gamma   90.00
#
_symmetry.space_group_name_H-M   'P 1'
#
loop_
_entity.id
_entity.type
_entity.pdbx_description
1 polymer ?
#
loop_
_entity_poly.entity_id
_entity_poly.type
_entity_poly.pdbx_seq_one_letter_code
_entity_poly.pdbx_strand_id
1 'polypeptide(L)'
;MRLPRYTAESFTDSGWDSGTPERKARFVNSLLRFIADDFPRERFTRSLYMGLSTHGYFGFIAHYDIHGFYDEQMSTPARRAAFLDELEWSCDREAHLNRPDLWSDVKTVLAEHLDHGRLRNTSTRRLSPPSAFGATRPQQGDAPTLF
;
A
#
# COMPACT_ATOMS: atom_id res chain seq x y z
N MET A 1 6.67 13.57 -3.48
CA MET A 1 6.26 13.98 -2.11
C MET A 1 7.28 13.45 -1.12
N ARG A 2 7.56 14.19 -0.04
CA ARG A 2 8.44 13.75 1.04
C ARG A 2 7.61 12.93 2.02
N LEU A 3 7.88 11.64 2.14
CA LEU A 3 7.24 10.78 3.13
C LEU A 3 7.64 11.25 4.54
N PRO A 4 6.70 11.33 5.49
CA PRO A 4 7.03 11.56 6.89
C PRO A 4 7.93 10.41 7.35
N ARG A 5 8.98 10.75 8.10
CA ARG A 5 9.92 9.78 8.65
C ARG A 5 9.60 9.59 10.13
N TYR A 6 9.05 8.44 10.46
CA TYR A 6 8.70 8.10 11.84
C TYR A 6 9.95 7.63 12.60
N THR A 7 10.07 8.03 13.86
CA THR A 7 11.13 7.61 14.79
C THR A 7 10.57 6.67 15.84
N ALA A 8 11.44 6.06 16.64
CA ALA A 8 11.03 5.18 17.74
C ALA A 8 10.08 5.89 18.71
N GLU A 9 10.29 7.18 18.97
CA GLU A 9 9.45 8.01 19.86
C GLU A 9 7.99 8.14 19.41
N SER A 10 7.69 7.84 18.14
CA SER A 10 6.33 7.84 17.61
C SER A 10 5.54 6.58 17.98
N PHE A 11 6.18 5.57 18.59
CA PHE A 11 5.56 4.27 18.87
C PHE A 11 5.70 3.88 20.33
N THR A 12 4.70 3.16 20.81
CA THR A 12 4.67 2.61 22.16
C THR A 12 5.29 1.22 22.15
N ASP A 13 6.11 0.91 23.15
CA ASP A 13 6.67 -0.43 23.30
C ASP A 13 5.54 -1.45 23.55
N SER A 14 5.54 -2.52 22.77
CA SER A 14 4.60 -3.63 22.94
C SER A 14 4.92 -4.52 24.14
N GLY A 15 6.14 -4.43 24.70
CA GLY A 15 6.65 -5.36 25.71
C GLY A 15 7.21 -6.67 25.14
N TRP A 16 7.22 -6.83 23.81
CA TRP A 16 7.76 -7.98 23.09
C TRP A 16 8.88 -7.56 22.13
N ASP A 17 9.89 -8.42 21.92
CA ASP A 17 10.98 -8.20 20.95
C ASP A 17 10.47 -7.94 19.51
N SER A 18 9.30 -8.48 19.19
CA SER A 18 8.65 -8.33 17.91
C SER A 18 7.93 -7.00 17.74
N GLY A 19 7.80 -6.15 18.77
CA GLY A 19 7.09 -4.88 18.72
C GLY A 19 7.80 -3.75 19.47
N THR A 20 9.14 -3.73 19.43
CA THR A 20 9.89 -2.58 19.94
C THR A 20 9.59 -1.32 19.10
N PRO A 21 9.70 -0.12 19.68
CA PRO A 21 9.42 1.12 18.96
C PRO A 21 10.28 1.32 17.70
N GLU A 22 11.55 0.90 17.73
CA GLU A 22 12.46 0.98 16.57
C GLU A 22 11.99 0.06 15.44
N ARG A 23 11.50 -1.13 15.79
CA ARG A 23 11.01 -2.11 14.82
C ARG A 23 9.74 -1.62 14.14
N LYS A 24 8.82 -1.05 14.92
CA LYS A 24 7.61 -0.39 14.43
C LYS A 24 7.94 0.76 13.47
N ALA A 25 8.85 1.66 13.87
CA ALA A 25 9.29 2.77 13.01
C ALA A 25 9.94 2.30 11.71
N ARG A 26 10.82 1.30 11.77
CA ARG A 26 11.45 0.72 10.57
C ARG A 26 10.43 0.07 9.65
N PHE A 27 9.43 -0.62 10.21
CA PHE A 27 8.36 -1.25 9.44
C PHE A 27 7.52 -0.20 8.70
N VAL A 28 6.98 0.80 9.41
CA VAL A 28 6.13 1.85 8.83
C VAL A 28 6.86 2.59 7.72
N ASN A 29 8.10 3.05 7.98
CA ASN A 29 8.88 3.77 6.98
C ASN A 29 9.17 2.91 5.74
N SER A 30 9.46 1.61 5.94
CA SER A 30 9.68 0.67 4.84
C SER A 30 8.42 0.44 4.03
N LEU A 31 7.27 0.27 4.70
CA LEU A 31 5.99 -0.01 4.05
C LEU A 31 5.50 1.20 3.25
N LEU A 32 5.52 2.40 3.84
CA LEU A 32 5.12 3.63 3.15
C LEU A 32 6.01 3.90 1.93
N ARG A 33 7.33 3.68 2.04
CA ARG A 33 8.24 3.81 0.90
C ARG A 33 7.95 2.77 -0.17
N PHE A 34 7.70 1.52 0.23
CA PHE A 34 7.36 0.44 -0.69
C PHE A 34 6.07 0.71 -1.48
N ILE A 35 5.03 1.24 -0.81
CA ILE A 35 3.79 1.66 -1.48
C ILE A 35 4.05 2.85 -2.40
N ALA A 36 4.79 3.87 -1.93
CA ALA A 36 5.09 5.07 -2.73
C ALA A 36 5.91 4.77 -4.00
N ASP A 37 6.79 3.76 -3.94
CA ASP A 37 7.60 3.29 -5.06
C ASP A 37 6.85 2.32 -6.01
N ASP A 38 5.55 2.10 -5.79
CA ASP A 38 4.69 1.20 -6.56
C ASP A 38 5.04 -0.29 -6.45
N PHE A 39 5.25 -0.76 -5.21
CA PHE A 39 5.41 -2.16 -4.86
C PHE A 39 6.57 -2.88 -5.57
N PRO A 40 7.80 -2.33 -5.63
CA PRO A 40 8.91 -2.98 -6.33
C PRO A 40 9.34 -4.25 -5.60
N ARG A 41 9.31 -5.41 -6.29
CA ARG A 41 9.61 -6.73 -5.70
C ARG A 41 10.93 -6.78 -4.94
N GLU A 42 11.96 -6.10 -5.47
CA GLU A 42 13.30 -6.03 -4.87
C GLU A 42 13.33 -5.36 -3.49
N ARG A 43 12.36 -4.49 -3.19
CA ARG A 43 12.24 -3.82 -1.88
C ARG A 43 11.30 -4.56 -0.93
N PHE A 44 10.67 -5.65 -1.37
CA PHE A 44 9.86 -6.49 -0.51
C PHE A 44 10.77 -7.37 0.35
N THR A 45 11.10 -6.85 1.54
CA THR A 45 12.04 -7.49 2.46
C THR A 45 11.34 -8.49 3.39
N ARG A 46 12.11 -9.43 3.95
CA ARG A 46 11.62 -10.37 4.98
C ARG A 46 10.99 -9.65 6.17
N SER A 47 11.48 -8.47 6.54
CA SER A 47 10.90 -7.68 7.63
C SER A 47 9.49 -7.18 7.32
N LEU A 48 9.22 -6.79 6.07
CA LEU A 48 7.87 -6.41 5.64
C LEU A 48 6.94 -7.62 5.62
N TYR A 49 7.42 -8.73 5.05
CA TYR A 49 6.68 -9.99 5.06
C TYR A 49 6.28 -10.41 6.47
N MET A 50 7.25 -10.50 7.40
CA MET A 50 6.95 -10.90 8.78
C MET A 50 5.98 -9.92 9.45
N GLY A 51 6.09 -8.61 9.21
CA GLY A 51 5.15 -7.66 9.80
C GLY A 51 3.71 -7.84 9.30
N LEU A 52 3.54 -8.10 7.99
CA LEU A 52 2.22 -8.30 7.37
C LEU A 52 1.61 -9.68 7.68
N SER A 53 2.43 -10.73 7.70
CA SER A 53 1.96 -12.10 7.89
C SER A 53 1.81 -12.50 9.36
N THR A 54 2.46 -11.79 10.29
CA THR A 54 2.34 -12.11 11.72
C THR A 54 0.91 -11.90 12.19
N HIS A 55 0.32 -12.98 12.69
CA HIS A 55 -0.99 -13.00 13.31
C HIS A 55 -1.01 -12.08 14.53
N GLY A 56 -2.04 -11.22 14.62
CA GLY A 56 -2.15 -10.18 15.65
C GLY A 56 -1.65 -8.79 15.22
N TYR A 57 -0.81 -8.70 14.18
CA TYR A 57 -0.42 -7.41 13.59
C TYR A 57 -1.29 -7.07 12.40
N PHE A 58 -1.24 -7.85 11.33
CA PHE A 58 -2.17 -7.70 10.21
C PHE A 58 -2.78 -9.05 9.82
N GLY A 59 -2.02 -10.13 10.00
CA GLY A 59 -2.55 -11.49 9.83
C GLY A 59 -2.96 -11.80 8.38
N PHE A 60 -2.36 -11.14 7.39
CA PHE A 60 -2.56 -11.50 6.00
C PHE A 60 -2.16 -12.96 5.78
N ILE A 61 -2.93 -13.68 4.97
CA ILE A 61 -2.69 -15.11 4.70
C ILE A 61 -1.27 -15.29 4.19
N ALA A 62 -0.44 -15.95 5.01
CA ALA A 62 0.93 -16.27 4.68
C ALA A 62 0.94 -17.40 3.63
N HIS A 63 1.45 -17.11 2.43
CA HIS A 63 1.90 -18.17 1.53
C HIS A 63 3.25 -18.71 2.04
N TYR A 64 3.60 -19.95 1.65
CA TYR A 64 4.74 -20.72 2.19
C TYR A 64 6.08 -19.97 2.22
N ASP A 65 6.26 -18.93 1.41
CA ASP A 65 7.41 -18.04 1.43
C ASP A 65 7.07 -16.58 1.03
N ILE A 66 8.07 -15.72 1.16
CA ILE A 66 8.00 -14.28 0.84
C ILE A 66 7.62 -14.00 -0.63
N HIS A 67 8.04 -14.84 -1.56
CA HIS A 67 7.78 -14.68 -2.98
C HIS A 67 6.32 -15.04 -3.30
N GLY A 68 5.83 -16.16 -2.77
CA GLY A 68 4.43 -16.55 -2.89
C GLY A 68 3.50 -15.52 -2.27
N PHE A 69 3.88 -14.91 -1.15
CA PHE A 69 3.09 -13.84 -0.53
C PHE A 69 2.99 -12.62 -1.45
N TYR A 70 4.13 -12.16 -1.98
CA TYR A 70 4.13 -11.05 -2.93
C TYR A 70 3.31 -11.39 -4.18
N ASP A 71 3.44 -12.61 -4.69
CA ASP A 71 2.72 -13.01 -5.89
C ASP A 71 1.21 -13.03 -5.66
N GLU A 72 0.72 -13.55 -4.54
CA GLU A 72 -0.72 -13.55 -4.27
C GLU A 72 -1.28 -12.16 -3.98
N GLN A 73 -0.54 -11.34 -3.24
CA GLN A 73 -1.07 -10.06 -2.73
C GLN A 73 -0.76 -8.86 -3.64
N MET A 74 0.30 -8.92 -4.45
CA MET A 74 0.87 -7.72 -5.07
C MET A 74 1.38 -7.89 -6.52
N SER A 75 1.31 -9.10 -7.10
CA SER A 75 1.81 -9.33 -8.47
C SER A 75 1.07 -8.55 -9.55
N THR A 76 -0.21 -8.22 -9.34
CA THR A 76 -1.03 -7.49 -10.31
C THR A 76 -1.56 -6.18 -9.72
N PRO A 77 -1.87 -5.18 -10.56
CA PRO A 77 -2.50 -3.95 -10.10
C PRO A 77 -3.79 -4.16 -9.30
N ALA A 78 -4.62 -5.13 -9.73
CA ALA A 78 -5.86 -5.47 -9.02
C ALA A 78 -5.59 -6.05 -7.63
N ARG A 79 -4.59 -6.92 -7.50
CA ARG A 79 -4.16 -7.49 -6.21
C ARG A 79 -3.61 -6.40 -5.28
N ARG A 80 -2.79 -5.48 -5.81
CA ARG A 80 -2.29 -4.32 -5.03
C ARG A 80 -3.42 -3.43 -4.52
N ALA A 81 -4.45 -3.19 -5.34
CA ALA A 81 -5.62 -2.41 -4.93
C ALA A 81 -6.39 -3.12 -3.80
N ALA A 82 -6.68 -4.41 -3.95
CA ALA A 82 -7.34 -5.22 -2.92
C ALA A 82 -6.52 -5.27 -1.62
N PHE A 83 -5.19 -5.42 -1.72
CA PHE A 83 -4.28 -5.38 -0.57
C PHE A 83 -4.36 -4.03 0.16
N LEU A 84 -4.41 -2.91 -0.57
CA LEU A 84 -4.57 -1.59 0.03
C LEU A 84 -5.94 -1.40 0.70
N ASP A 85 -7.02 -1.90 0.08
CA ASP A 85 -8.37 -1.91 0.69
C ASP A 85 -8.39 -2.68 2.00
N GLU A 86 -7.82 -3.89 2.01
CA GLU A 86 -7.77 -4.74 3.21
C GLU A 86 -6.86 -4.14 4.30
N LEU A 87 -5.71 -3.59 3.90
CA LEU A 87 -4.79 -2.91 4.83
C LEU A 87 -5.46 -1.71 5.49
N GLU A 88 -6.14 -0.87 4.71
CA GLU A 88 -6.86 0.31 5.19
C GLU A 88 -7.98 -0.09 6.16
N TRP A 89 -8.80 -1.06 5.76
CA TRP A 89 -9.88 -1.59 6.61
C TRP A 89 -9.35 -2.17 7.92
N SER A 90 -8.27 -2.96 7.87
CA SER A 90 -7.64 -3.50 9.08
C SER A 90 -7.06 -2.42 9.98
N CYS A 91 -6.52 -1.34 9.41
CA CYS A 91 -5.99 -0.22 10.19
C CYS A 91 -7.12 0.53 10.89
N ASP A 92 -8.18 0.91 10.17
CA ASP A 92 -9.33 1.64 10.71
C ASP A 92 -10.03 0.87 11.84
N ARG A 93 -10.24 -0.45 11.64
CA ARG A 93 -10.88 -1.32 12.63
C ARG A 93 -10.13 -1.39 13.95
N GLU A 94 -8.81 -1.24 13.96
CA GLU A 94 -7.99 -1.54 15.14
C GLU A 94 -7.15 -0.35 15.66
N ALA A 95 -7.10 0.77 14.93
CA ALA A 95 -6.40 1.98 15.33
C ALA A 95 -6.86 2.51 16.70
N HIS A 96 -8.15 2.37 17.01
CA HIS A 96 -8.74 2.90 18.25
C HIS A 96 -8.59 1.99 19.48
N LEU A 97 -8.03 0.79 19.34
CA LEU A 97 -8.03 -0.21 20.41
C LEU A 97 -7.05 0.09 21.55
N ASN A 98 -6.09 1.02 21.37
CA ASN A 98 -5.03 1.31 22.35
C ASN A 98 -4.29 0.04 22.83
N ARG A 99 -3.99 -0.85 21.88
CA ARG A 99 -3.32 -2.14 22.10
C ARG A 99 -1.95 -2.13 21.43
N PRO A 100 -0.89 -1.69 22.12
CA PRO A 100 0.46 -1.61 21.55
C PRO A 100 1.04 -3.00 21.21
N ASP A 101 0.54 -4.05 21.87
CA ASP A 101 0.82 -5.46 21.58
C ASP A 101 0.26 -5.92 20.22
N LEU A 102 -0.84 -5.32 19.77
CA LEU A 102 -1.45 -5.53 18.45
C LEU A 102 -1.05 -4.46 17.44
N TRP A 103 -0.02 -3.66 17.76
CA TRP A 103 0.49 -2.61 16.89
C TRP A 103 -0.59 -1.55 16.54
N SER A 104 -1.51 -1.24 17.45
CA SER A 104 -2.57 -0.25 17.20
C SER A 104 -2.00 1.14 16.85
N ASP A 105 -0.89 1.54 17.46
CA ASP A 105 -0.16 2.78 17.17
C ASP A 105 0.38 2.83 15.72
N VAL A 106 0.91 1.71 15.23
CA VAL A 106 1.30 1.56 13.82
C VAL A 106 0.09 1.67 12.90
N LYS A 107 -1.03 1.05 13.27
CA LYS A 107 -2.26 1.09 12.48
C LYS A 107 -2.87 2.48 12.42
N THR A 108 -2.84 3.23 13.51
CA THR A 108 -3.26 4.64 13.53
C THR A 108 -2.45 5.47 12.54
N VAL A 109 -1.12 5.35 12.60
CA VAL A 109 -0.22 6.06 11.69
C VAL A 109 -0.47 5.68 10.23
N LEU A 110 -0.70 4.40 9.95
CA LEU A 110 -1.00 3.93 8.59
C LEU A 110 -2.39 4.40 8.12
N ALA A 111 -3.40 4.37 8.99
CA ALA A 111 -4.75 4.87 8.69
C ALA A 111 -4.70 6.35 8.29
N GLU A 112 -4.05 7.22 9.08
CA GLU A 112 -3.88 8.64 8.76
C GLU A 112 -3.22 8.86 7.38
N HIS A 113 -2.32 7.96 6.98
CA HIS A 113 -1.61 8.07 5.71
C HIS A 113 -2.38 7.48 4.51
N LEU A 114 -3.20 6.45 4.75
CA LEU A 114 -3.99 5.76 3.74
C LEU A 114 -5.33 6.46 3.46
N ASP A 115 -6.03 6.92 4.51
CA ASP A 115 -7.34 7.61 4.49
C ASP A 115 -7.33 8.87 3.61
N HIS A 116 -6.17 9.54 3.50
CA HIS A 116 -6.06 10.77 2.71
C HIS A 116 -5.92 10.56 1.18
N GLY A 117 -6.08 9.35 0.66
CA GLY A 117 -5.97 9.08 -0.79
C GLY A 117 -4.62 9.46 -1.41
N ARG A 118 -3.63 9.87 -0.61
CA ARG A 118 -2.34 10.41 -1.07
C ARG A 118 -1.48 9.34 -1.73
N LEU A 119 -1.65 8.07 -1.33
CA LEU A 119 -0.95 6.92 -1.92
C LEU A 119 -1.79 6.18 -2.98
N ARG A 120 -3.12 6.09 -2.79
CA ARG A 120 -4.04 5.52 -3.80
C ARG A 120 -3.94 6.25 -5.14
N ASN A 121 -3.90 7.58 -5.11
CA ASN A 121 -3.89 8.40 -6.32
C ASN A 121 -2.55 8.37 -7.10
N THR A 122 -1.44 7.95 -6.46
CA THR A 122 -0.13 7.83 -7.14
C THR A 122 0.07 6.50 -7.85
N SER A 123 -0.44 5.41 -7.28
CA SER A 123 -0.39 4.10 -7.95
C SER A 123 -1.35 4.06 -9.13
N THR A 124 -2.58 4.56 -8.97
CA THR A 124 -3.54 4.63 -10.09
C THR A 124 -3.08 5.56 -11.22
N ARG A 125 -2.44 6.70 -10.90
CA ARG A 125 -1.94 7.65 -11.93
C ARG A 125 -0.74 7.12 -12.72
N ARG A 126 0.05 6.19 -12.17
CA ARG A 126 1.14 5.51 -12.90
C ARG A 126 0.67 4.31 -13.71
N LEU A 127 -0.49 3.75 -13.38
CA LEU A 127 -1.10 2.61 -14.07
C LEU A 127 -1.95 3.02 -15.29
N SER A 128 -2.18 4.31 -15.50
CA SER A 128 -2.73 4.79 -16.77
C SER A 128 -1.66 4.71 -17.86
N PRO A 129 -1.79 3.86 -18.89
CA PRO A 129 -1.00 4.04 -20.10
C PRO A 129 -1.30 5.44 -20.67
N PRO A 130 -0.31 6.14 -21.28
CA PRO A 130 -0.65 7.29 -22.09
C PRO A 130 -1.59 6.80 -23.19
N SER A 131 -2.82 7.30 -23.21
CA SER A 131 -3.76 7.10 -24.32
C SER A 131 -3.13 7.67 -25.59
N ALA A 132 -2.31 6.89 -26.27
CA ALA A 132 -1.87 7.12 -27.62
C ALA A 132 -3.01 6.68 -28.55
N PHE A 133 -4.09 7.46 -28.57
CA PHE A 133 -5.00 7.49 -29.71
C PHE A 133 -4.88 8.87 -30.34
N GLY A 134 -3.81 9.03 -31.12
CA GLY A 134 -3.76 10.03 -32.18
C GLY A 134 -4.86 9.69 -33.19
N ALA A 135 -6.02 10.31 -33.05
CA ALA A 135 -7.02 10.38 -34.09
C ALA A 135 -6.87 11.72 -34.81
N THR A 136 -5.86 11.82 -35.68
CA THR A 136 -5.86 12.81 -36.75
C THR A 136 -6.37 12.12 -38.00
N ARG A 137 -7.59 12.45 -38.44
CA ARG A 137 -7.97 12.31 -39.85
C ARG A 137 -8.76 13.54 -40.28
N PRO A 138 -8.43 14.15 -41.42
CA PRO A 138 -8.87 15.49 -41.76
C PRO A 138 -10.29 15.51 -42.35
N GLN A 139 -10.87 16.70 -42.24
CA GLN A 139 -12.16 17.16 -42.77
C GLN A 139 -12.05 17.51 -44.27
N GLN A 140 -12.88 16.90 -45.13
CA GLN A 140 -13.47 17.42 -46.40
C GLN A 140 -14.09 16.24 -47.17
N GLY A 141 -15.28 16.30 -47.77
CA GLY A 141 -16.13 17.45 -48.04
C GLY A 141 -17.52 17.06 -48.55
N ASP A 142 -18.23 18.13 -48.87
CA ASP A 142 -19.61 18.33 -49.34
C ASP A 142 -20.12 17.43 -50.48
N ALA A 143 -21.38 16.95 -50.36
CA ALA A 143 -22.48 17.16 -51.33
C ALA A 143 -23.54 16.01 -51.31
N PRO A 144 -24.82 16.31 -51.65
CA PRO A 144 -26.00 15.51 -51.31
C PRO A 144 -26.52 14.66 -52.50
N THR A 145 -27.36 13.65 -52.24
CA THR A 145 -28.25 13.11 -53.28
C THR A 145 -29.56 12.59 -52.66
N LEU A 146 -30.63 13.32 -52.95
CA LEU A 146 -32.02 12.87 -53.02
C LEU A 146 -32.12 11.67 -53.96
N PHE A 147 -32.86 10.62 -53.59
CA PHE A 147 -33.92 9.98 -54.39
C PHE A 147 -34.72 9.03 -53.49
#